data_AF-A0A7V2H2Y9-F1
#
_entry.id   AF-A0A7V2H2Y9-F1
#
_cell.length_a   1.000
_cell.length_b   1.000
_cell.length_c   1.000
_cell.angle_alpha   90.00
_cell.angle_beta   90.00
_cell.angle_gamma   90.00
#
_symmetry.space_group_name_H-M   'P 1'
#
loop_
_entity.id
_entity.type
_entity.pdbx_description
1 polymer ?
#
loop_
_entity_poly.entity_id
_entity_poly.type
_entity_poly.pdbx_seq_one_letter_code
_entity_poly.pdbx_strand_id
1 'polypeptide(L)'
;MLEFLMGGSTRQRNAAFALACAGLAIALSAAAAHVVAGERSERDSAAGQRLETPLSGTAKLLFKSGFEGDIVFGPPLLQGKSAWQDISGVDRETGFAWPPRLWGGAGRFQLIAGERERLESAAALREYMYNEIQTVAGRDGKPTRALYSAVLKSVRGARRNTDATQNVFHLLPGPTEQGDLYASYWLKLQPDLLERMTAEKWAGRVITDWKSGGDYRILLSVFGDGAGRRLYWNLKADNVANGGLRPQIFWELTNTSVPVPVGEWFRVEVFVRRSGDADGRVWVAIDGRTLFDRRGPNLGVYKLPWNRVMVFLNYSTNQELPAYQWVDDIELWDGFPPHASAH
;
A
#
# COMPACT_ATOMS: atom_id res chain seq x y z
N MET A 1 -17.26 34.27 41.91
CA MET A 1 -18.03 34.37 40.67
C MET A 1 -17.12 34.99 39.63
N LEU A 2 -16.83 34.20 38.60
CA LEU A 2 -16.31 34.52 37.26
C LEU A 2 -15.02 35.34 37.02
N GLU A 3 -14.22 34.75 36.11
CA GLU A 3 -13.42 35.34 35.02
C GLU A 3 -12.18 36.21 35.34
N PHE A 4 -10.98 35.74 34.95
CA PHE A 4 -10.32 36.01 33.65
C PHE A 4 -8.83 35.58 33.72
N LEU A 5 -8.29 35.11 32.59
CA LEU A 5 -6.88 34.86 32.21
C LEU A 5 -6.54 33.39 31.89
N MET A 6 -6.66 33.02 30.62
CA MET A 6 -5.68 32.15 29.95
C MET A 6 -5.61 32.50 28.46
N GLY A 7 -4.62 33.33 28.12
CA GLY A 7 -4.05 33.38 26.78
C GLY A 7 -2.97 32.29 26.67
N GLY A 8 -3.15 31.35 25.74
CA GLY A 8 -2.17 30.31 25.43
C GLY A 8 -2.30 29.90 23.98
N SER A 9 -1.34 30.32 23.16
CA SER A 9 -1.40 30.26 21.69
C SER A 9 -1.36 28.83 21.12
N THR A 10 -2.20 28.60 20.11
CA THR A 10 -2.39 27.35 19.35
C THR A 10 -1.21 26.96 18.44
N ARG A 11 -0.03 27.60 18.56
CA ARG A 11 1.10 27.41 17.62
C ARG A 11 2.05 26.25 17.97
N GLN A 12 1.96 25.63 19.14
CA GLN A 12 2.88 24.55 19.56
C GLN A 12 2.35 23.13 19.41
N ARG A 13 1.08 22.91 19.06
CA ARG A 13 0.51 21.55 18.90
C ARG A 13 0.57 20.99 17.47
N ASN A 14 0.84 21.81 16.46
CA ASN A 14 0.79 21.40 15.05
C ASN A 14 2.15 21.19 14.37
N ALA A 15 3.26 21.27 15.13
CA ALA A 15 4.61 20.98 14.61
C ALA A 15 5.02 19.50 14.75
N ALA A 16 4.27 18.70 15.53
CA ALA A 16 4.60 17.30 15.79
C ALA A 16 4.08 16.30 14.73
N PHE A 17 3.24 16.74 13.79
CA PHE A 17 2.64 15.83 12.79
C PHE A 17 3.43 15.79 11.46
N ALA A 18 4.12 16.88 11.10
CA ALA A 18 4.95 16.95 9.89
C ALA A 18 6.32 16.27 10.03
N LEU A 19 6.78 15.96 11.26
CA LEU A 19 8.03 15.23 11.50
C LEU A 19 7.88 13.70 11.41
N ALA A 20 6.66 13.17 11.38
CA ALA A 20 6.43 11.72 11.24
C ALA A 20 6.56 11.21 9.78
N CYS A 21 6.62 12.12 8.80
CA CYS A 21 6.86 11.78 7.39
C CYS A 21 8.31 12.04 6.94
N ALA A 22 9.17 12.57 7.83
CA ALA A 22 10.58 12.84 7.54
C ALA A 22 11.45 12.69 8.81
N GLY A 23 11.99 11.49 9.02
CA GLY A 23 13.03 11.18 10.01
C GLY A 23 13.23 9.66 10.03
N LEU A 24 14.40 9.08 9.86
CA LEU A 24 15.76 9.56 10.00
C LEU A 24 16.65 8.57 9.21
N ALA A 25 17.39 9.03 8.20
CA ALA A 25 18.41 8.21 7.53
C ALA A 25 19.61 9.09 7.17
N ILE A 26 20.46 9.38 8.16
CA ILE A 26 21.84 9.84 7.95
C ILE A 26 22.76 9.19 9.00
N ALA A 27 23.84 8.58 8.47
CA ALA A 27 25.07 8.02 9.09
C ALA A 27 24.91 6.67 9.84
N LEU A 28 25.72 5.63 9.62
CA LEU A 28 27.13 5.55 9.22
C LEU A 28 27.42 4.46 8.17
N SER A 29 28.41 4.76 7.32
CA SER A 29 29.23 3.79 6.59
C SER A 29 30.48 3.40 7.40
N ALA A 30 31.01 2.21 7.06
CA ALA A 30 32.32 1.64 7.38
C ALA A 30 32.55 1.03 8.78
N ALA A 31 32.59 -0.31 8.83
CA ALA A 31 33.57 -1.04 9.62
C ALA A 31 33.89 -2.38 8.95
N ALA A 32 35.18 -2.70 8.96
CA ALA A 32 35.87 -3.73 8.19
C ALA A 32 35.46 -5.16 8.51
N ALA A 33 35.65 -6.02 7.51
CA ALA A 33 35.76 -7.45 7.66
C ALA A 33 36.92 -7.81 8.60
N HIS A 34 36.65 -8.63 9.61
CA HIS A 34 37.64 -9.47 10.26
C HIS A 34 37.15 -10.91 10.24
N VAL A 35 37.90 -11.71 9.50
CA VAL A 35 37.84 -13.17 9.48
C VAL A 35 38.36 -13.68 10.82
N VAL A 36 37.56 -14.48 11.52
CA VAL A 36 38.08 -15.46 12.48
C VAL A 36 37.38 -16.79 12.18
N ALA A 37 38.20 -17.74 11.71
CA ALA A 37 37.85 -19.14 11.59
C ALA A 37 37.69 -19.76 12.99
N GLY A 38 36.73 -20.65 13.16
CA GLY A 38 36.49 -21.34 14.42
C GLY A 38 35.44 -22.46 14.31
N GLU A 39 35.91 -23.58 13.77
CA GLU A 39 35.57 -25.00 14.00
C GLU A 39 34.14 -25.47 14.37
N ARG A 40 33.78 -26.55 13.63
CA ARG A 40 32.71 -27.53 13.83
C ARG A 40 32.41 -27.91 15.29
N SER A 41 31.12 -28.09 15.58
CA SER A 41 30.64 -29.25 16.33
C SER A 41 29.28 -29.68 15.79
N GLU A 42 29.27 -30.82 15.10
CA GLU A 42 28.08 -31.65 14.91
C GLU A 42 27.52 -32.04 16.29
N ARG A 43 26.20 -31.93 16.47
CA ARG A 43 25.43 -32.80 17.35
C ARG A 43 23.96 -32.73 16.98
N ASP A 44 23.43 -33.91 16.73
CA ASP A 44 22.04 -34.22 16.41
C ASP A 44 21.05 -33.65 17.43
N SER A 45 19.95 -33.13 16.91
CA SER A 45 18.64 -33.35 17.52
C SER A 45 17.56 -33.20 16.46
N ALA A 46 17.14 -34.35 15.93
CA ALA A 46 15.89 -34.50 15.21
C ALA A 46 14.73 -34.11 16.13
N ALA A 47 14.11 -32.96 15.86
CA ALA A 47 12.82 -32.57 16.40
C ALA A 47 11.87 -32.37 15.21
N GLY A 48 10.78 -33.14 15.23
CA GLY A 48 9.93 -33.42 14.08
C GLY A 48 9.40 -32.18 13.37
N GLN A 49 9.54 -32.20 12.04
CA GLN A 49 8.68 -31.42 11.15
C GLN A 49 7.23 -31.83 11.41
N ARG A 50 6.50 -31.00 12.14
CA ARG A 50 5.05 -31.07 12.17
C ARG A 50 4.59 -30.59 10.79
N LEU A 51 4.28 -31.54 9.91
CA LEU A 51 3.55 -31.28 8.68
C LEU A 51 2.24 -30.62 9.09
N GLU A 52 2.12 -29.31 8.87
CA GLU A 52 0.86 -28.60 9.00
C GLU A 52 -0.10 -29.19 7.96
N THR A 53 -1.17 -29.81 8.45
CA THR A 53 -2.27 -30.30 7.62
C THR A 53 -2.83 -29.12 6.81
N PRO A 54 -2.92 -29.18 5.47
CA PRO A 54 -3.53 -28.11 4.70
C PRO A 54 -4.97 -27.95 5.14
N LEU A 55 -5.41 -26.71 5.41
CA LEU A 55 -6.83 -26.40 5.56
C LEU A 55 -7.53 -26.84 4.27
N SER A 56 -8.34 -27.89 4.38
CA SER A 56 -9.01 -28.63 3.30
C SER A 56 -10.23 -27.86 2.74
N GLY A 57 -10.02 -26.63 2.29
CA GLY A 57 -10.99 -25.87 1.52
C GLY A 57 -10.27 -25.07 0.44
N THR A 58 -10.70 -25.22 -0.82
CA THR A 58 -10.23 -24.34 -1.90
C THR A 58 -10.63 -22.91 -1.56
N ALA A 59 -9.70 -21.96 -1.62
CA ALA A 59 -9.99 -20.55 -1.36
C ALA A 59 -11.15 -20.07 -2.24
N LYS A 60 -12.03 -19.25 -1.68
CA LYS A 60 -13.19 -18.68 -2.35
C LYS A 60 -12.85 -17.32 -2.95
N LEU A 61 -13.23 -17.13 -4.21
CA LEU A 61 -13.18 -15.84 -4.88
C LEU A 61 -14.17 -14.88 -4.23
N LEU A 62 -13.68 -13.74 -3.75
CA LEU A 62 -14.47 -12.68 -3.12
C LEU A 62 -14.81 -11.56 -4.11
N PHE A 63 -13.90 -11.26 -5.03
CA PHE A 63 -14.06 -10.22 -6.04
C PHE A 63 -13.09 -10.42 -7.19
N LYS A 64 -13.52 -10.11 -8.43
CA LYS A 64 -12.65 -10.05 -9.60
C LYS A 64 -13.07 -8.91 -10.52
N SER A 65 -12.14 -8.18 -11.11
CA SER A 65 -12.46 -7.17 -12.13
C SER A 65 -11.26 -6.81 -12.99
N GLY A 66 -11.45 -6.88 -14.31
CA GLY A 66 -10.59 -6.26 -15.33
C GLY A 66 -11.14 -4.91 -15.81
N PHE A 67 -12.14 -4.35 -15.10
CA PHE A 67 -12.79 -3.09 -15.46
C PHE A 67 -13.55 -3.15 -16.79
N GLU A 68 -14.00 -4.33 -17.21
CA GLU A 68 -14.67 -4.51 -18.49
C GLU A 68 -16.16 -4.17 -18.40
N GLY A 69 -16.72 -3.40 -19.34
CA GLY A 69 -18.13 -3.00 -19.33
C GLY A 69 -18.42 -1.56 -18.86
N ASP A 70 -19.48 -1.33 -18.08
CA ASP A 70 -19.93 0.04 -17.77
C ASP A 70 -19.41 0.55 -16.40
N ILE A 71 -18.12 0.34 -16.14
CA ILE A 71 -17.49 0.86 -14.91
C ILE A 71 -17.27 2.37 -15.04
N VAL A 72 -17.79 3.12 -14.07
CA VAL A 72 -17.78 4.58 -14.07
C VAL A 72 -17.42 5.16 -12.70
N PHE A 73 -16.86 6.37 -12.70
CA PHE A 73 -16.64 7.15 -11.49
C PHE A 73 -17.77 8.14 -11.25
N GLY A 74 -18.24 8.22 -10.01
CA GLY A 74 -19.10 9.29 -9.56
C GLY A 74 -18.37 10.64 -9.47
N PRO A 75 -19.11 11.75 -9.31
CA PRO A 75 -18.50 13.03 -9.01
C PRO A 75 -17.79 12.98 -7.65
N PRO A 76 -16.61 13.62 -7.50
CA PRO A 76 -15.92 13.68 -6.21
C PRO A 76 -16.71 14.53 -5.22
N LEU A 77 -16.96 13.97 -4.04
CA LEU A 77 -17.62 14.59 -2.90
C LEU A 77 -16.56 15.23 -1.99
N LEU A 78 -16.46 16.56 -2.05
CA LEU A 78 -15.46 17.30 -1.28
C LEU A 78 -15.71 17.19 0.23
N GLN A 79 -14.62 16.96 0.97
CA GLN A 79 -14.59 16.93 2.42
C GLN A 79 -13.29 17.58 2.91
N GLY A 80 -13.34 18.90 3.09
CA GLY A 80 -12.22 19.71 3.57
C GLY A 80 -11.02 19.71 2.61
N LYS A 81 -10.00 18.91 2.96
CA LYS A 81 -8.72 18.81 2.22
C LYS A 81 -8.65 17.59 1.30
N SER A 82 -9.77 16.88 1.21
CA SER A 82 -9.90 15.63 0.48
C SER A 82 -11.23 15.58 -0.25
N ALA A 83 -11.40 14.58 -1.10
CA ALA A 83 -12.70 14.20 -1.64
C ALA A 83 -12.86 12.69 -1.61
N TRP A 84 -14.10 12.24 -1.48
CA TRP A 84 -14.46 10.86 -1.72
C TRP A 84 -14.97 10.72 -3.15
N GLN A 85 -14.53 9.70 -3.87
CA GLN A 85 -15.03 9.41 -5.20
C GLN A 85 -15.50 7.95 -5.25
N ASP A 86 -16.76 7.77 -5.57
CA ASP A 86 -17.35 6.45 -5.74
C ASP A 86 -17.00 5.89 -7.13
N ILE A 87 -16.92 4.57 -7.21
CA ILE A 87 -16.80 3.79 -8.45
C ILE A 87 -17.97 2.80 -8.47
N SER A 88 -18.63 2.66 -9.61
CA SER A 88 -19.80 1.80 -9.76
C SER A 88 -19.83 1.15 -11.14
N GLY A 89 -20.70 0.15 -11.28
CA GLY A 89 -20.86 -0.63 -12.50
C GLY A 89 -20.65 -2.11 -12.24
N VAL A 90 -20.86 -2.93 -13.26
CA VAL A 90 -20.62 -4.37 -13.23
C VAL A 90 -19.57 -4.69 -14.27
N ASP A 91 -18.55 -5.41 -13.84
CA ASP A 91 -17.56 -5.97 -14.74
C ASP A 91 -18.25 -7.09 -15.56
N ARG A 92 -18.42 -6.87 -16.86
CA ARG A 92 -19.25 -7.74 -17.71
C ARG A 92 -18.64 -9.11 -17.99
N GLU A 93 -17.32 -9.24 -17.86
CA GLU A 93 -16.63 -10.52 -18.09
C GLU A 93 -16.70 -11.41 -16.86
N THR A 94 -16.68 -10.81 -15.66
CA THR A 94 -16.58 -11.54 -14.39
C THR A 94 -17.89 -11.57 -13.61
N GLY A 95 -18.81 -10.65 -13.90
CA GLY A 95 -20.10 -10.48 -13.23
C GLY A 95 -20.04 -9.77 -11.87
N PHE A 96 -18.86 -9.36 -11.40
CA PHE A 96 -18.73 -8.67 -10.13
C PHE A 96 -19.06 -7.18 -10.23
N ALA A 97 -19.75 -6.65 -9.22
CA ALA A 97 -20.09 -5.24 -9.14
C ALA A 97 -19.04 -4.44 -8.38
N TRP A 98 -18.78 -3.21 -8.84
CA TRP A 98 -18.04 -2.20 -8.10
C TRP A 98 -18.97 -1.40 -7.17
N PRO A 99 -18.49 -1.03 -5.97
CA PRO A 99 -17.21 -1.45 -5.37
C PRO A 99 -17.28 -2.87 -4.76
N PRO A 100 -16.13 -3.55 -4.57
CA PRO A 100 -16.09 -4.84 -3.88
C PRO A 100 -16.69 -4.75 -2.47
N ARG A 101 -17.41 -5.79 -2.06
CA ARG A 101 -17.91 -5.94 -0.70
C ARG A 101 -17.03 -6.91 0.07
N LEU A 102 -16.14 -6.37 0.91
CA LEU A 102 -15.24 -7.16 1.73
C LEU A 102 -15.71 -7.17 3.18
N TRP A 103 -16.02 -8.35 3.72
CA TRP A 103 -16.48 -8.55 5.12
C TRP A 103 -17.64 -7.63 5.51
N GLY A 104 -18.67 -7.54 4.68
CA GLY A 104 -19.82 -6.65 4.89
C GLY A 104 -19.55 -5.15 4.65
N GLY A 105 -18.31 -4.80 4.34
CA GLY A 105 -17.87 -3.46 3.96
C GLY A 105 -18.13 -3.10 2.50
N ALA A 106 -17.58 -1.95 2.09
CA ALA A 106 -17.63 -1.45 0.72
C ALA A 106 -16.27 -0.82 0.34
N GLY A 107 -16.18 -0.17 -0.82
CA GLY A 107 -14.96 0.55 -1.21
C GLY A 107 -15.24 1.85 -1.94
N ARG A 108 -14.26 2.76 -1.92
CA ARG A 108 -14.30 4.05 -2.62
C ARG A 108 -12.92 4.71 -2.62
N PHE A 109 -12.72 5.68 -3.50
CA PHE A 109 -11.49 6.45 -3.56
C PHE A 109 -11.48 7.57 -2.53
N GLN A 110 -10.35 7.75 -1.84
CA GLN A 110 -10.02 8.96 -1.11
C GLN A 110 -8.96 9.74 -1.89
N LEU A 111 -9.27 10.98 -2.25
CA LEU A 111 -8.43 11.89 -3.01
C LEU A 111 -7.99 13.02 -2.09
N ILE A 112 -6.74 13.01 -1.61
CA ILE A 112 -6.22 13.97 -0.64
C ILE A 112 -5.26 14.92 -1.36
N ALA A 113 -5.59 16.21 -1.46
CA ALA A 113 -4.72 17.21 -2.09
C ALA A 113 -3.52 17.62 -1.21
N GLY A 114 -3.60 17.35 0.10
CA GLY A 114 -2.54 17.52 1.10
C GLY A 114 -3.07 18.09 2.41
N GLU A 115 -2.27 18.06 3.47
CA GLU A 115 -2.71 18.48 4.81
C GLU A 115 -2.91 19.99 4.94
N ARG A 116 -2.45 20.79 3.99
CA ARG A 116 -2.55 22.25 4.03
C ARG A 116 -3.40 22.84 2.91
N GLU A 117 -3.92 21.99 2.04
CA GLU A 117 -4.70 22.42 0.87
C GLU A 117 -6.19 22.44 1.22
N ARG A 118 -6.91 23.48 0.78
CA ARG A 118 -8.36 23.55 0.90
C ARG A 118 -8.95 23.49 -0.50
N LEU A 119 -9.81 22.49 -0.74
CA LEU A 119 -10.44 22.29 -2.03
C LEU A 119 -11.79 22.99 -2.05
N GLU A 120 -11.95 23.97 -2.94
CA GLU A 120 -13.20 24.72 -3.09
C GLU A 120 -14.09 24.14 -4.20
N SER A 121 -13.56 23.28 -5.08
CA SER A 121 -14.33 22.66 -6.17
C SER A 121 -13.73 21.33 -6.66
N ALA A 122 -14.56 20.53 -7.35
CA ALA A 122 -14.10 19.33 -8.05
C ALA A 122 -13.11 19.65 -9.19
N ALA A 123 -13.24 20.83 -9.83
CA ALA A 123 -12.30 21.29 -10.83
C ALA A 123 -10.91 21.55 -10.21
N ALA A 124 -10.86 22.19 -9.03
CA ALA A 124 -9.61 22.39 -8.30
C ALA A 124 -8.96 21.04 -7.92
N LEU A 125 -9.75 20.04 -7.51
CA LEU A 125 -9.23 18.71 -7.23
C LEU A 125 -8.59 18.04 -8.46
N ARG A 126 -9.17 18.20 -9.66
CA ARG A 126 -8.62 17.63 -10.90
C ARG A 126 -7.23 18.15 -11.25
N GLU A 127 -6.85 19.33 -10.78
CA GLU A 127 -5.48 19.84 -10.93
C GLU A 127 -4.47 19.10 -10.04
N TYR A 128 -4.94 18.42 -8.98
CA TYR A 128 -4.11 17.62 -8.08
C TYR A 128 -4.10 16.15 -8.47
N MET A 129 -5.25 15.59 -8.80
CA MET A 129 -5.38 14.16 -9.07
C MET A 129 -6.69 13.81 -9.75
N TYR A 130 -6.68 12.66 -10.43
CA TYR A 130 -7.89 12.07 -11.01
C TYR A 130 -7.72 10.56 -11.21
N ASN A 131 -8.85 9.91 -11.44
CA ASN A 131 -8.95 8.53 -11.91
C ASN A 131 -9.67 8.49 -13.25
N GLU A 132 -9.33 7.51 -14.07
CA GLU A 132 -9.95 7.26 -15.38
C GLU A 132 -9.90 5.76 -15.70
N ILE A 133 -10.88 5.26 -16.46
CA ILE A 133 -10.76 3.94 -17.08
C ILE A 133 -10.27 4.16 -18.52
N GLN A 134 -9.08 3.67 -18.83
CA GLN A 134 -8.42 3.88 -20.11
C GLN A 134 -8.31 2.56 -20.87
N THR A 135 -8.48 2.60 -22.20
CA THR A 135 -8.09 1.47 -23.06
C THR A 135 -6.59 1.57 -23.34
N VAL A 136 -5.84 0.57 -22.92
CA VAL A 136 -4.38 0.51 -23.07
C VAL A 136 -3.95 -0.86 -23.59
N ALA A 137 -2.71 -0.99 -24.07
CA ALA A 137 -2.14 -2.31 -24.32
C ALA A 137 -1.95 -3.05 -22.98
N GLY A 138 -2.61 -4.19 -22.84
CA GLY A 138 -2.54 -5.09 -21.69
C GLY A 138 -1.26 -5.92 -21.66
N ARG A 139 -1.16 -6.78 -20.63
CA ARG A 139 0.02 -7.63 -20.39
C ARG A 139 0.34 -8.61 -21.53
N ASP A 140 -0.65 -9.00 -22.32
CA ASP A 140 -0.51 -9.91 -23.47
C ASP A 140 -0.39 -9.14 -24.80
N GLY A 141 -0.24 -7.81 -24.73
CA GLY A 141 -0.17 -6.90 -25.88
C GLY A 141 -1.53 -6.57 -26.50
N LYS A 142 -2.62 -7.20 -26.07
CA LYS A 142 -3.96 -6.89 -26.58
C LYS A 142 -4.56 -5.70 -25.82
N PRO A 143 -5.48 -4.94 -26.42
CA PRO A 143 -6.19 -3.90 -25.69
C PRO A 143 -6.94 -4.46 -24.47
N THR A 144 -6.82 -3.76 -23.33
CA THR A 144 -7.56 -4.00 -22.08
C THR A 144 -8.07 -2.66 -21.54
N ARG A 145 -9.10 -2.68 -20.68
CA ARG A 145 -9.49 -1.49 -19.90
C ARG A 145 -8.78 -1.51 -18.55
N ALA A 146 -8.03 -0.46 -18.25
CA ALA A 146 -7.32 -0.36 -16.99
C ALA A 146 -7.72 0.89 -16.20
N LEU A 147 -7.70 0.76 -14.88
CA LEU A 147 -7.77 1.92 -13.98
C LEU A 147 -6.47 2.71 -14.05
N TYR A 148 -6.54 3.92 -14.57
CA TYR A 148 -5.50 4.92 -14.46
C TYR A 148 -5.72 5.80 -13.24
N SER A 149 -4.69 5.97 -12.40
CA SER A 149 -4.71 6.87 -11.25
C SER A 149 -3.50 7.80 -11.30
N ALA A 150 -3.72 9.12 -11.19
CA ALA A 150 -2.66 10.12 -11.22
C ALA A 150 -2.70 11.09 -10.03
N VAL A 151 -1.52 11.49 -9.58
CA VAL A 151 -1.26 12.63 -8.69
C VAL A 151 -0.30 13.58 -9.41
N LEU A 152 -0.75 14.79 -9.71
CA LEU A 152 -0.09 15.72 -10.62
C LEU A 152 0.78 16.75 -9.90
N LYS A 153 0.35 17.19 -8.72
CA LYS A 153 1.04 18.17 -7.87
C LYS A 153 0.72 17.91 -6.40
N SER A 154 1.57 18.42 -5.52
CA SER A 154 1.38 18.42 -4.07
C SER A 154 0.98 19.82 -3.60
N VAL A 155 0.86 20.01 -2.29
CA VAL A 155 0.39 21.27 -1.66
C VAL A 155 1.03 22.51 -2.27
N ARG A 156 0.22 23.56 -2.45
CA ARG A 156 0.65 24.83 -3.07
C ARG A 156 1.24 24.66 -4.48
N GLY A 157 0.88 23.59 -5.18
CA GLY A 157 1.35 23.30 -6.53
C GLY A 157 2.78 22.76 -6.62
N ALA A 158 3.34 22.23 -5.52
CA ALA A 158 4.67 21.65 -5.53
C ALA A 158 4.78 20.47 -6.51
N ARG A 159 5.89 20.42 -7.25
CA ARG A 159 6.21 19.31 -8.17
C ARG A 159 6.90 18.12 -7.49
N ARG A 160 7.05 18.18 -6.17
CA ARG A 160 7.55 17.07 -5.36
C ARG A 160 6.52 16.79 -4.29
N ASN A 161 6.24 15.51 -4.04
CA ASN A 161 5.29 15.16 -2.99
C ASN A 161 5.97 15.17 -1.62
N THR A 162 5.75 16.23 -0.84
CA THR A 162 6.34 16.38 0.51
C THR A 162 5.27 16.39 1.60
N ASP A 163 4.06 15.92 1.28
CA ASP A 163 2.89 15.93 2.17
C ASP A 163 2.07 14.65 1.97
N ALA A 164 0.94 14.51 2.66
CA ALA A 164 0.02 13.39 2.54
C ALA A 164 -0.82 13.40 1.26
N THR A 165 -0.37 14.08 0.19
CA THR A 165 -1.08 14.12 -1.09
C THR A 165 -1.12 12.72 -1.70
N GLN A 166 -2.30 12.17 -1.93
CA GLN A 166 -2.48 10.79 -2.38
C GLN A 166 -3.83 10.53 -3.03
N ASN A 167 -3.86 9.56 -3.93
CA ASN A 167 -5.05 9.01 -4.55
C ASN A 167 -5.13 7.52 -4.20
N VAL A 168 -6.12 7.15 -3.39
CA VAL A 168 -6.15 5.85 -2.71
C VAL A 168 -7.49 5.18 -2.93
N PHE A 169 -7.50 3.93 -3.39
CA PHE A 169 -8.70 3.11 -3.30
C PHE A 169 -8.76 2.43 -1.95
N HIS A 170 -9.77 2.76 -1.14
CA HIS A 170 -10.02 2.07 0.12
C HIS A 170 -11.05 0.98 -0.09
N LEU A 171 -10.71 -0.25 0.28
CA LEU A 171 -11.69 -1.16 0.84
C LEU A 171 -11.85 -0.80 2.31
N LEU A 172 -13.10 -0.61 2.74
CA LEU A 172 -13.51 -0.26 4.09
C LEU A 172 -14.25 -1.47 4.67
N PRO A 173 -13.53 -2.45 5.25
CA PRO A 173 -14.16 -3.70 5.67
C PRO A 173 -15.10 -3.48 6.86
N GLY A 174 -16.08 -4.37 7.00
CA GLY A 174 -16.91 -4.40 8.20
C GLY A 174 -16.12 -4.87 9.44
N PRO A 175 -16.66 -4.64 10.64
CA PRO A 175 -15.95 -4.91 11.90
C PRO A 175 -15.86 -6.40 12.26
N THR A 176 -16.60 -7.27 11.58
CA THR A 176 -16.75 -8.70 11.91
C THR A 176 -16.34 -9.59 10.73
N GLU A 177 -16.14 -10.88 10.99
CA GLU A 177 -15.88 -11.91 9.96
C GLU A 177 -14.60 -11.70 9.12
N GLN A 178 -13.62 -10.99 9.70
CA GLN A 178 -12.33 -10.80 9.04
C GLN A 178 -11.51 -12.08 9.11
N GLY A 179 -11.17 -12.62 7.94
CA GLY A 179 -10.34 -13.81 7.79
C GLY A 179 -9.02 -13.51 7.09
N ASP A 180 -8.45 -14.57 6.54
CA ASP A 180 -7.34 -14.47 5.60
C ASP A 180 -7.78 -13.65 4.38
N LEU A 181 -6.85 -12.88 3.80
CA LEU A 181 -7.09 -12.15 2.56
C LEU A 181 -5.88 -12.26 1.66
N TYR A 182 -6.13 -12.78 0.47
CA TYR A 182 -5.24 -12.71 -0.67
C TYR A 182 -5.76 -11.65 -1.63
N ALA A 183 -4.89 -10.78 -2.11
CA ALA A 183 -5.15 -9.84 -3.19
C ALA A 183 -4.11 -10.03 -4.28
N SER A 184 -4.55 -10.09 -5.54
CA SER A 184 -3.65 -9.96 -6.69
C SER A 184 -4.18 -8.97 -7.71
N TYR A 185 -3.29 -8.30 -8.42
CA TYR A 185 -3.64 -7.39 -9.50
C TYR A 185 -2.43 -7.19 -10.41
N TRP A 186 -2.70 -6.75 -11.63
CA TRP A 186 -1.67 -6.28 -12.54
C TRP A 186 -1.45 -4.78 -12.32
N LEU A 187 -0.19 -4.39 -12.22
CA LEU A 187 0.24 -3.02 -12.02
C LEU A 187 1.18 -2.63 -13.16
N LYS A 188 1.03 -1.42 -13.67
CA LYS A 188 1.99 -0.79 -14.56
C LYS A 188 2.39 0.56 -13.98
N LEU A 189 3.64 0.64 -13.55
CA LEU A 189 4.23 1.89 -13.08
C LEU A 189 4.63 2.77 -14.28
N GLN A 190 4.55 4.08 -14.11
CA GLN A 190 5.01 5.06 -15.10
C GLN A 190 6.44 4.76 -15.61
N PRO A 191 6.71 4.90 -16.92
CA PRO A 191 8.01 4.54 -17.51
C PRO A 191 9.19 5.40 -17.00
N ASP A 192 8.92 6.60 -16.49
CA ASP A 192 9.91 7.53 -15.94
C ASP A 192 10.09 7.41 -14.42
N LEU A 193 9.57 6.34 -13.79
CA LEU A 193 9.58 6.21 -12.32
C LEU A 193 10.99 6.24 -11.74
N LEU A 194 11.94 5.51 -12.36
CA LEU A 194 13.32 5.44 -11.88
C LEU A 194 13.94 6.83 -11.78
N GLU A 195 13.82 7.64 -12.85
CA GLU A 195 14.33 9.01 -12.88
C GLU A 195 13.72 9.86 -11.76
N ARG A 196 12.40 9.85 -11.65
CA ARG A 196 11.65 10.66 -10.66
C ARG A 196 11.89 10.28 -9.21
N MET A 197 12.20 9.00 -8.97
CA MET A 197 12.47 8.44 -7.64
C MET A 197 13.94 8.53 -7.24
N THR A 198 14.86 8.74 -8.20
CA THR A 198 16.31 8.82 -7.94
C THR A 198 16.87 10.24 -8.12
N ALA A 199 16.01 11.21 -8.46
CA ALA A 199 16.36 12.63 -8.49
C ALA A 199 16.78 13.19 -7.12
N GLU A 200 16.39 12.54 -6.03
CA GLU A 200 16.76 12.89 -4.66
C GLU A 200 17.53 11.74 -4.02
N LYS A 201 18.19 12.02 -2.88
CA LYS A 201 18.86 10.97 -2.10
C LYS A 201 17.92 9.81 -1.75
N TRP A 202 16.65 10.10 -1.50
CA TRP A 202 15.64 9.11 -1.18
C TRP A 202 14.24 9.59 -1.58
N ALA A 203 13.46 8.67 -2.16
CA ALA A 203 12.03 8.84 -2.41
C ALA A 203 11.29 7.51 -2.20
N GLY A 204 9.98 7.58 -1.95
CA GLY A 204 9.11 6.43 -1.72
C GLY A 204 7.82 6.47 -2.52
N ARG A 205 7.37 5.29 -2.94
CA ARG A 205 6.13 5.03 -3.67
C ARG A 205 5.42 3.86 -3.01
N VAL A 206 4.25 4.10 -2.40
CA VAL A 206 3.51 3.04 -1.72
C VAL A 206 2.64 2.30 -2.73
N ILE A 207 2.71 0.97 -2.71
CA ILE A 207 2.02 0.08 -3.64
C ILE A 207 0.75 -0.48 -3.01
N THR A 208 0.83 -0.93 -1.76
CA THR A 208 -0.34 -1.32 -0.95
C THR A 208 -0.14 -0.92 0.52
N ASP A 209 -1.23 -0.62 1.21
CA ASP A 209 -1.25 -0.22 2.63
C ASP A 209 -2.47 -0.85 3.31
N TRP A 210 -2.28 -1.48 4.47
CA TRP A 210 -3.33 -2.19 5.20
C TRP A 210 -3.32 -1.68 6.63
N LYS A 211 -4.41 -1.06 7.09
CA LYS A 211 -4.47 -0.39 8.39
C LYS A 211 -5.62 -0.88 9.24
N SER A 212 -5.30 -1.15 10.50
CA SER A 212 -6.30 -1.36 11.51
C SER A 212 -6.91 -0.04 11.98
N GLY A 213 -7.85 -0.14 12.91
CA GLY A 213 -8.46 0.96 13.66
C GLY A 213 -7.53 1.88 14.46
N GLY A 214 -6.21 1.83 14.27
CA GLY A 214 -5.30 2.82 14.86
C GLY A 214 -3.94 2.29 15.32
N ASP A 215 -3.72 0.97 15.33
CA ASP A 215 -2.62 0.34 16.06
C ASP A 215 -1.68 -0.55 15.23
N TYR A 216 -2.02 -0.84 13.98
CA TYR A 216 -1.22 -1.70 13.12
C TYR A 216 -1.38 -1.34 11.65
N ARG A 217 -0.25 -1.32 10.96
CA ARG A 217 -0.16 -1.06 9.53
C ARG A 217 0.82 -2.02 8.89
N ILE A 218 0.48 -2.56 7.71
CA ILE A 218 1.41 -3.23 6.80
C ILE A 218 1.47 -2.41 5.51
N LEU A 219 2.67 -2.10 5.02
CA LEU A 219 2.85 -1.39 3.76
C LEU A 219 3.92 -2.04 2.89
N LEU A 220 3.62 -2.18 1.60
CA LEU A 220 4.58 -2.50 0.56
C LEU A 220 4.91 -1.21 -0.20
N SER A 221 6.19 -0.90 -0.33
CA SER A 221 6.69 0.28 -1.05
C SER A 221 7.81 -0.08 -2.01
N VAL A 222 7.94 0.78 -3.01
CA VAL A 222 9.15 0.95 -3.81
C VAL A 222 9.89 2.17 -3.28
N PHE A 223 11.19 2.02 -3.01
CA PHE A 223 12.07 3.13 -2.67
C PHE A 223 13.07 3.40 -3.80
N GLY A 224 13.40 4.68 -3.97
CA GLY A 224 14.46 5.15 -4.85
C GLY A 224 15.72 5.45 -4.05
N ASP A 225 16.84 4.88 -4.47
CA ASP A 225 18.18 5.16 -3.98
C ASP A 225 18.88 6.06 -5.01
N GLY A 226 18.93 7.37 -4.72
CA GLY A 226 19.53 8.34 -5.63
C GLY A 226 21.03 8.16 -5.85
N ALA A 227 21.74 7.66 -4.83
CA ALA A 227 23.18 7.41 -4.93
C ALA A 227 23.46 6.19 -5.82
N GLY A 228 22.71 5.10 -5.61
CA GLY A 228 22.81 3.89 -6.41
C GLY A 228 22.05 3.93 -7.74
N ARG A 229 21.29 5.00 -8.00
CA ARG A 229 20.38 5.15 -9.15
C ARG A 229 19.54 3.90 -9.39
N ARG A 230 18.88 3.40 -8.35
CA ARG A 230 18.10 2.15 -8.40
C ARG A 230 16.80 2.24 -7.63
N LEU A 231 15.87 1.37 -7.98
CA LEU A 231 14.66 1.11 -7.22
C LEU A 231 14.81 -0.20 -6.44
N TYR A 232 14.16 -0.28 -5.28
CA TYR A 232 14.11 -1.51 -4.49
C TYR A 232 12.82 -1.62 -3.69
N TRP A 233 12.50 -2.84 -3.28
CA TRP A 233 11.28 -3.13 -2.54
C TRP A 233 11.47 -3.05 -1.04
N ASN A 234 10.46 -2.58 -0.34
CA ASN A 234 10.40 -2.53 1.12
C ASN A 234 9.02 -2.99 1.60
N LEU A 235 9.00 -3.89 2.57
CA LEU A 235 7.80 -4.31 3.28
C LEU A 235 7.98 -4.01 4.76
N LYS A 236 7.04 -3.28 5.35
CA LYS A 236 7.12 -2.82 6.73
C LYS A 236 5.82 -3.03 7.46
N ALA A 237 5.91 -3.37 8.75
CA ALA A 237 4.83 -3.17 9.69
C ALA A 237 5.19 -2.20 10.80
N ASP A 238 4.28 -1.28 11.08
CA ASP A 238 4.39 -0.26 12.13
C ASP A 238 3.02 0.06 12.73
N ASN A 239 2.96 0.96 13.71
CA ASN A 239 1.71 1.42 14.32
C ASN A 239 1.22 2.78 13.80
N VAL A 240 1.71 3.24 12.65
CA VAL A 240 1.29 4.51 12.03
C VAL A 240 -0.02 4.31 11.25
N ALA A 241 -1.03 3.84 11.98
CA ALA A 241 -2.37 3.52 11.50
C ALA A 241 -3.42 4.58 11.92
N ASN A 242 -2.94 5.77 12.29
CA ASN A 242 -3.73 6.94 12.69
C ASN A 242 -4.47 6.80 14.04
N GLY A 243 -3.94 6.03 14.99
CA GLY A 243 -4.51 5.88 16.34
C GLY A 243 -3.90 6.77 17.42
N GLY A 244 -2.98 7.66 17.08
CA GLY A 244 -2.32 8.55 18.06
C GLY A 244 -1.26 7.88 18.95
N LEU A 245 -0.85 6.66 18.62
CA LEU A 245 0.26 5.97 19.29
C LEU A 245 1.61 6.61 18.92
N ARG A 246 2.59 6.49 19.82
CA ARG A 246 3.99 6.84 19.48
C ARG A 246 4.47 5.92 18.36
N PRO A 247 5.05 6.45 17.26
CA PRO A 247 5.51 5.63 16.15
C PRO A 247 6.46 4.52 16.60
N GLN A 248 6.19 3.30 16.15
CA GLN A 248 7.00 2.11 16.39
C GLN A 248 6.98 1.25 15.13
N ILE A 249 8.16 0.85 14.67
CA ILE A 249 8.33 -0.18 13.65
C ILE A 249 8.38 -1.54 14.37
N PHE A 250 7.51 -2.46 13.97
CA PHE A 250 7.51 -3.82 14.50
C PHE A 250 8.50 -4.70 13.76
N TRP A 251 8.55 -4.56 12.44
CA TRP A 251 9.51 -5.21 11.56
C TRP A 251 9.56 -4.51 10.21
N GLU A 252 10.69 -4.66 9.52
CA GLU A 252 10.93 -4.10 8.20
C GLU A 252 11.86 -5.02 7.42
N LEU A 253 11.52 -5.27 6.16
CA LEU A 253 12.23 -6.14 5.24
C LEU A 253 12.50 -5.37 3.95
N THR A 254 13.70 -5.55 3.39
CA THR A 254 14.13 -4.90 2.16
C THR A 254 14.59 -5.96 1.17
N ASN A 255 14.22 -5.81 -0.10
CA ASN A 255 14.68 -6.68 -1.19
C ASN A 255 15.24 -5.82 -2.32
N THR A 256 16.52 -6.02 -2.61
CA THR A 256 17.25 -5.35 -3.70
C THR A 256 17.64 -6.31 -4.82
N SER A 257 17.30 -7.60 -4.67
CA SER A 257 17.67 -8.66 -5.61
C SER A 257 16.63 -8.85 -6.71
N VAL A 258 15.35 -8.61 -6.39
CA VAL A 258 14.26 -8.59 -7.38
C VAL A 258 14.11 -7.16 -7.90
N PRO A 259 14.29 -6.90 -9.20
CA PRO A 259 14.13 -5.56 -9.75
C PRO A 259 12.67 -5.09 -9.63
N VAL A 260 12.47 -3.77 -9.62
CA VAL A 260 11.14 -3.16 -9.72
C VAL A 260 10.82 -2.99 -11.21
N PRO A 261 9.77 -3.62 -11.75
CA PRO A 261 9.38 -3.41 -13.14
C PRO A 261 8.85 -1.98 -13.35
N VAL A 262 9.23 -1.35 -14.45
CA VAL A 262 8.92 0.06 -14.75
C VAL A 262 8.48 0.17 -16.22
N GLY A 263 7.35 0.84 -16.48
CA GLY A 263 6.83 1.01 -17.84
C GLY A 263 6.21 -0.25 -18.46
N GLU A 264 6.12 -1.34 -17.71
CA GLU A 264 5.58 -2.64 -18.11
C GLU A 264 4.57 -3.17 -17.09
N TRP A 265 3.73 -4.11 -17.52
CA TRP A 265 2.76 -4.79 -16.66
C TRP A 265 3.45 -5.88 -15.85
N PHE A 266 3.23 -5.89 -14.54
CA PHE A 266 3.68 -6.94 -13.64
C PHE A 266 2.58 -7.30 -12.64
N ARG A 267 2.57 -8.54 -12.16
CA ARG A 267 1.61 -9.03 -11.19
C ARG A 267 2.11 -8.75 -9.78
N VAL A 268 1.26 -8.12 -8.96
CA VAL A 268 1.45 -7.97 -7.52
C VAL A 268 0.54 -8.97 -6.82
N GLU A 269 1.07 -9.69 -5.84
CA GLU A 269 0.30 -10.62 -5.00
C GLU A 269 0.64 -10.35 -3.53
N VAL A 270 -0.39 -10.25 -2.69
CA VAL A 270 -0.26 -9.99 -1.25
C VAL A 270 -1.21 -10.91 -0.52
N PHE A 271 -0.70 -11.65 0.45
CA PHE A 271 -1.48 -12.48 1.36
C PHE A 271 -1.24 -12.07 2.80
N VAL A 272 -2.33 -11.95 3.56
CA VAL A 272 -2.27 -11.71 5.00
C VAL A 272 -3.15 -12.72 5.71
N ARG A 273 -2.52 -13.53 6.58
CA ARG A 273 -3.18 -14.23 7.68
C ARG A 273 -2.97 -13.44 8.95
N ARG A 274 -4.04 -12.89 9.51
CA ARG A 274 -3.98 -12.15 10.77
C ARG A 274 -3.95 -13.11 11.95
N SER A 275 -2.92 -13.02 12.79
CA SER A 275 -2.86 -13.76 14.04
C SER A 275 -2.03 -13.06 15.10
N GLY A 276 -2.39 -13.31 16.36
CA GLY A 276 -1.59 -12.94 17.54
C GLY A 276 -0.52 -13.99 17.87
N ASP A 277 -0.50 -15.10 17.15
CA ASP A 277 0.33 -16.27 17.41
C ASP A 277 1.33 -16.53 16.26
N ALA A 278 2.02 -17.67 16.33
CA ALA A 278 3.07 -18.05 15.39
C ALA A 278 2.58 -18.34 13.96
N ASP A 279 1.28 -18.58 13.78
CA ASP A 279 0.63 -18.90 12.50
C ASP A 279 0.28 -17.65 11.67
N GLY A 280 0.48 -16.44 12.19
CA GLY A 280 0.34 -15.21 11.42
C GLY A 280 1.27 -15.18 10.22
N ARG A 281 0.83 -14.57 9.11
CA ARG A 281 1.61 -14.53 7.88
C ARG A 281 1.38 -13.24 7.10
N VAL A 282 2.46 -12.65 6.60
CA VAL A 282 2.45 -11.62 5.56
C VAL A 282 3.36 -12.10 4.44
N TRP A 283 2.77 -12.36 3.29
CA TRP A 283 3.48 -12.88 2.12
C TRP A 283 3.23 -11.96 0.93
N VAL A 284 4.28 -11.74 0.14
CA VAL A 284 4.24 -10.89 -1.05
C VAL A 284 5.01 -11.57 -2.17
N ALA A 285 4.46 -11.55 -3.38
CA ALA A 285 5.15 -11.95 -4.61
C ALA A 285 4.98 -10.90 -5.72
N ILE A 286 5.99 -10.87 -6.59
CA ILE A 286 6.01 -10.08 -7.82
C ILE A 286 6.34 -11.02 -8.98
N ASP A 287 5.50 -11.06 -10.02
CA ASP A 287 5.69 -11.87 -11.22
C ASP A 287 6.07 -13.34 -10.95
N GLY A 288 5.29 -14.04 -10.12
CA GLY A 288 5.58 -15.45 -9.84
C GLY A 288 6.59 -15.68 -8.72
N ARG A 289 7.31 -14.65 -8.27
CA ARG A 289 8.47 -14.78 -7.37
C ARG A 289 8.14 -14.22 -6.00
N THR A 290 8.24 -15.07 -4.96
CA THR A 290 8.14 -14.62 -3.57
C THR A 290 9.20 -13.57 -3.28
N LEU A 291 8.74 -12.40 -2.86
CA LEU A 291 9.56 -11.26 -2.51
C LEU A 291 9.83 -11.23 -1.00
N PHE A 292 8.77 -11.50 -0.22
CA PHE A 292 8.79 -11.55 1.24
C PHE A 292 7.84 -12.64 1.74
N ASP A 293 8.25 -13.35 2.79
CA ASP A 293 7.41 -14.29 3.52
C ASP A 293 7.71 -14.20 5.02
N ARG A 294 6.91 -13.40 5.74
CA ARG A 294 7.06 -13.18 7.17
C ARG A 294 6.00 -13.96 7.92
N ARG A 295 6.44 -14.95 8.71
CA ARG A 295 5.59 -15.73 9.64
C ARG A 295 5.69 -15.22 11.06
N GLY A 296 4.62 -15.34 11.85
CA GLY A 296 4.52 -14.90 13.24
C GLY A 296 3.48 -13.79 13.45
N PRO A 297 3.37 -13.24 14.67
CA PRO A 297 2.28 -12.35 15.05
C PRO A 297 2.29 -11.05 14.25
N ASN A 298 1.10 -10.63 13.83
CA ASN A 298 0.89 -9.42 13.02
C ASN A 298 -0.39 -8.65 13.41
N LEU A 299 -0.71 -8.66 14.71
CA LEU A 299 -1.73 -7.80 15.30
C LEU A 299 -1.07 -6.59 15.98
N GLY A 300 -1.78 -5.47 15.97
CA GLY A 300 -1.40 -4.30 16.77
C GLY A 300 -1.65 -4.51 18.26
N VAL A 301 -1.17 -3.55 19.05
CA VAL A 301 -1.22 -3.58 20.51
C VAL A 301 -2.65 -3.73 21.05
N TYR A 302 -3.64 -3.19 20.33
CA TYR A 302 -5.07 -3.25 20.68
C TYR A 302 -5.83 -4.33 19.90
N LYS A 303 -5.15 -5.09 19.03
CA LYS A 303 -5.72 -6.16 18.21
C LYS A 303 -6.93 -5.69 17.38
N LEU A 304 -6.94 -4.43 16.95
CA LEU A 304 -8.08 -3.85 16.25
C LEU A 304 -8.26 -4.46 14.85
N PRO A 305 -9.50 -4.62 14.37
CA PRO A 305 -9.77 -5.12 13.02
C PRO A 305 -9.17 -4.21 11.94
N TRP A 306 -8.97 -4.76 10.74
CA TRP A 306 -8.71 -3.95 9.55
C TRP A 306 -9.90 -3.01 9.35
N ASN A 307 -9.63 -1.71 9.17
CA ASN A 307 -10.68 -0.75 8.81
C ASN A 307 -10.41 -0.07 7.47
N ARG A 308 -9.20 -0.23 6.93
CA ARG A 308 -8.81 0.25 5.60
C ARG A 308 -7.84 -0.77 4.99
N VAL A 309 -8.22 -1.33 3.86
CA VAL A 309 -7.33 -2.14 3.01
C VAL A 309 -7.18 -1.39 1.68
N MET A 310 -6.01 -0.83 1.45
CA MET A 310 -5.65 -0.16 0.21
C MET A 310 -4.93 -1.15 -0.69
N VAL A 311 -5.71 -1.95 -1.43
CA VAL A 311 -5.19 -3.02 -2.33
C VAL A 311 -4.12 -2.45 -3.26
N PHE A 312 -4.40 -1.28 -3.82
CA PHE A 312 -3.46 -0.44 -4.53
C PHE A 312 -3.66 1.02 -4.12
N LEU A 313 -2.61 1.83 -4.23
CA LEU A 313 -2.71 3.28 -4.08
C LEU A 313 -1.64 4.01 -4.88
N ASN A 314 -1.91 5.29 -5.15
CA ASN A 314 -0.99 6.25 -5.73
C ASN A 314 -0.63 7.27 -4.63
N TYR A 315 0.35 6.90 -3.82
CA TYR A 315 0.94 7.76 -2.79
C TYR A 315 2.46 7.73 -2.93
N SER A 316 3.10 8.89 -2.78
CA SER A 316 4.55 9.00 -2.83
C SER A 316 5.07 10.02 -1.83
N THR A 317 6.35 9.89 -1.47
CA THR A 317 7.07 10.85 -0.63
C THR A 317 8.39 11.15 -1.30
N ASN A 318 8.73 12.43 -1.40
CA ASN A 318 9.90 12.96 -2.09
C ASN A 318 10.04 12.59 -3.59
N GLN A 319 9.10 11.85 -4.18
CA GLN A 319 9.05 11.61 -5.63
C GLN A 319 8.72 12.90 -6.38
N GLU A 320 9.37 13.12 -7.52
CA GLU A 320 8.96 14.16 -8.48
C GLU A 320 7.64 13.79 -9.18
N LEU A 321 6.72 14.74 -9.23
CA LEU A 321 5.38 14.61 -9.80
C LEU A 321 5.33 15.04 -11.27
N PRO A 322 4.45 14.46 -12.10
CA PRO A 322 3.35 13.58 -11.73
C PRO A 322 3.77 12.16 -11.33
N ALA A 323 3.02 11.56 -10.41
CA ALA A 323 3.06 10.14 -10.11
C ALA A 323 1.79 9.49 -10.65
N TYR A 324 1.91 8.45 -11.49
CA TYR A 324 0.79 7.77 -12.11
C TYR A 324 1.06 6.28 -12.33
N GLN A 325 -0.02 5.52 -12.44
CA GLN A 325 0.03 4.08 -12.66
C GLN A 325 -1.27 3.59 -13.30
N TRP A 326 -1.21 2.39 -13.88
CA TRP A 326 -2.38 1.63 -14.29
C TRP A 326 -2.54 0.38 -13.42
N VAL A 327 -3.77 0.04 -13.08
CA VAL A 327 -4.14 -1.19 -12.38
C VAL A 327 -5.15 -1.94 -13.24
N ASP A 328 -4.99 -3.26 -13.31
CA ASP A 328 -5.88 -4.14 -14.07
C ASP A 328 -6.02 -5.50 -13.36
N ASP A 329 -7.06 -6.26 -13.72
CA ASP A 329 -7.27 -7.66 -13.33
C ASP A 329 -7.09 -7.94 -11.83
N ILE A 330 -7.84 -7.17 -11.02
CA ILE A 330 -7.84 -7.32 -9.57
C ILE A 330 -8.61 -8.58 -9.19
N GLU A 331 -8.06 -9.34 -8.25
CA GLU A 331 -8.71 -10.48 -7.62
C GLU A 331 -8.54 -10.42 -6.10
N LEU A 332 -9.60 -10.71 -5.35
CA LEU A 332 -9.60 -10.86 -3.90
C LEU A 332 -10.12 -12.25 -3.55
N TRP A 333 -9.44 -12.93 -2.62
CA TRP A 333 -9.75 -14.28 -2.18
C TRP A 333 -9.61 -14.40 -0.67
N ASP A 334 -10.36 -15.30 -0.03
CA ASP A 334 -10.26 -15.57 1.42
C ASP A 334 -9.14 -16.56 1.80
N GLY A 335 -8.19 -16.77 0.89
CA GLY A 335 -7.07 -17.70 1.02
C GLY A 335 -6.22 -17.68 -0.23
N PHE A 336 -5.17 -18.51 -0.30
CA PHE A 336 -4.39 -18.66 -1.53
C PHE A 336 -5.22 -19.34 -2.61
N PRO A 337 -5.46 -18.69 -3.77
CA PRO A 337 -6.09 -19.37 -4.89
C PRO A 337 -5.17 -20.44 -5.51
N PRO A 338 -5.73 -21.38 -6.29
CA PRO A 338 -4.93 -22.43 -6.95
C PRO A 338 -3.84 -21.90 -7.90
N HIS A 339 -4.00 -20.70 -8.43
CA HIS A 339 -3.07 -20.02 -9.34
C HIS A 339 -2.22 -18.92 -8.66
N ALA A 340 -2.18 -18.91 -7.33
CA ALA A 340 -1.21 -18.10 -6.60
C ALA A 340 0.22 -18.53 -6.93
N SER A 341 1.15 -17.60 -6.85
CA SER A 341 2.58 -17.94 -6.88
C SER A 341 2.95 -18.92 -5.77
N ALA A 342 4.11 -19.57 -5.92
CA ALA A 342 4.61 -20.51 -4.92
C ALA A 342 4.67 -19.87 -3.52
N HIS A 343 4.12 -20.55 -2.52
CA HIS A 343 3.86 -20.04 -1.17
C HIS A 343 3.92 -21.13 -0.10
#